data_AF-A0A9D5A9Y2-F1
#
_entry.id   AF-A0A9D5A9Y2-F1
#
_cell.length_a   1.000
_cell.length_b   1.000
_cell.length_c   1.000
_cell.angle_alpha   90.00
_cell.angle_beta   90.00
_cell.angle_gamma   90.00
#
_symmetry.space_group_name_H-M   'P 1'
#
loop_
_entity.id
_entity.type
_entity.pdbx_description
1 polymer ?
#
loop_
_entity_poly.entity_id
_entity_poly.type
_entity_poly.pdbx_seq_one_letter_code
_entity_poly.pdbx_strand_id
1 'polypeptide(L)'
;MNQHSCRCDSSPDLIDNNPVTPSYDFDNPIYLAEEEDEEDCELPGELARLLKQEEKVIQPHEEQIEVVNLGTDEVRKEVKIGAVLEESVRAGLDTDIVVHKLPLRTDCPPVKQKLRRTRPDMAMKIKEEVQKQWDAGFLAVTNYPPWVANIVPVPKKMGK
;
A
#
# COMPACT_ATOMS: atom_id res chain seq x y z
N MET A 1 3.99 55.85 -12.54
CA MET A 1 3.38 56.38 -11.29
C MET A 1 1.88 56.56 -11.52
N ASN A 2 1.04 55.99 -10.66
CA ASN A 2 -0.04 56.69 -9.94
C ASN A 2 -0.98 55.66 -9.28
N GLN A 3 -0.79 55.55 -7.97
CA GLN A 3 -1.67 54.89 -7.02
C GLN A 3 -2.99 55.66 -6.93
N HIS A 4 -4.12 54.95 -6.83
CA HIS A 4 -5.31 55.49 -6.19
C HIS A 4 -5.62 54.64 -4.96
N SER A 5 -5.35 55.29 -3.83
CA SER A 5 -5.60 54.91 -2.46
C SER A 5 -7.10 54.87 -2.18
N CYS A 6 -7.58 53.77 -1.60
CA CYS A 6 -8.85 53.76 -0.88
C CYS A 6 -8.53 53.75 0.62
N ARG A 7 -8.65 54.92 1.25
CA ARG A 7 -8.75 55.07 2.70
C ARG A 7 -10.18 54.68 3.10
N CYS A 8 -10.32 53.68 3.96
CA CYS A 8 -11.54 53.47 4.73
C CYS A 8 -11.33 54.01 6.15
N ASP A 9 -12.23 54.90 6.53
CA ASP A 9 -12.33 55.59 7.82
C ASP A 9 -12.57 54.63 8.99
N SER A 10 -12.17 55.09 10.17
CA SER A 10 -12.22 54.42 11.46
C SER A 10 -13.65 54.18 12.00
N SER A 11 -13.89 52.93 12.45
CA SER A 11 -14.63 52.40 13.63
C SER A 11 -15.85 53.15 14.24
N PRO A 12 -16.85 52.44 14.80
CA PRO A 12 -16.61 51.74 16.09
C PRO A 12 -17.25 50.35 16.26
N ASP A 13 -16.50 49.52 16.99
CA ASP A 13 -16.85 48.49 17.96
C ASP A 13 -18.25 47.88 17.92
N LEU A 14 -18.31 46.54 17.91
CA LEU A 14 -19.20 45.75 18.79
C LEU A 14 -18.84 44.25 18.73
N ILE A 15 -18.34 43.78 19.88
CA ILE A 15 -18.50 42.43 20.45
C ILE A 15 -17.58 41.31 19.92
N ASP A 16 -16.46 41.25 20.62
CA ASP A 16 -15.65 40.09 21.03
C ASP A 16 -16.35 38.72 20.93
N ASN A 17 -15.89 37.91 19.97
CA ASN A 17 -15.98 36.44 20.00
C ASN A 17 -14.81 35.90 19.17
N ASN A 18 -13.62 35.96 19.75
CA ASN A 18 -12.43 35.36 19.15
C ASN A 18 -12.46 33.84 19.41
N PRO A 19 -12.68 32.95 18.42
CA PRO A 19 -12.19 31.59 18.55
C PRO A 19 -10.68 31.70 18.48
N VAL A 20 -9.98 31.42 19.59
CA VAL A 20 -8.52 31.29 19.60
C VAL A 20 -8.14 30.30 18.51
N THR A 21 -7.72 30.80 17.36
CA THR A 21 -7.11 29.98 16.32
C THR A 21 -5.78 29.53 16.90
N PRO A 22 -5.55 28.23 17.18
CA PRO A 22 -4.25 27.80 17.63
C PRO A 22 -3.30 28.08 16.47
N SER A 23 -2.35 28.98 16.69
CA SER A 23 -1.21 29.16 15.80
C SER A 23 -0.41 27.86 15.85
N TYR A 24 -0.70 26.94 14.94
CA TYR A 24 0.06 25.70 14.81
C TYR A 24 1.44 26.02 14.24
N ASP A 25 2.44 25.92 15.11
CA ASP A 25 3.84 25.91 14.70
C ASP A 25 4.15 24.52 14.11
N PHE A 26 4.36 24.46 12.79
CA PHE A 26 4.69 23.22 12.09
C PHE A 26 6.12 22.73 12.38
N ASP A 27 6.94 23.55 13.04
CA ASP A 27 8.31 23.21 13.42
C ASP A 27 8.41 22.61 14.83
N ASN A 28 7.30 22.54 15.59
CA ASN A 28 7.29 21.99 16.94
C ASN A 28 6.35 20.76 17.05
N PRO A 29 6.86 19.53 16.93
CA PRO A 29 6.02 18.34 16.96
C PRO A 29 5.48 18.05 18.37
N ILE A 30 4.20 17.66 18.44
CA ILE A 30 3.45 17.24 19.64
C ILE A 30 3.97 15.87 20.13
N TYR A 31 5.22 15.79 20.56
CA TYR A 31 5.81 14.60 21.17
C TYR A 31 6.55 14.99 22.44
N LEU A 32 5.79 15.40 23.45
CA LEU A 32 6.20 15.27 24.84
C LEU A 32 5.04 14.55 25.54
N ALA A 33 4.96 13.24 25.32
CA ALA A 33 4.27 12.35 26.25
C ALA A 33 5.40 11.64 27.01
N GLU A 34 5.38 11.75 28.33
CA GLU A 34 6.37 11.21 29.24
C GLU A 34 6.47 9.68 29.05
N GLU A 35 7.69 9.16 29.02
CA GLU A 35 7.98 7.72 28.96
C GLU A 35 7.67 7.11 30.33
N GLU A 36 6.56 6.37 30.45
CA GLU A 36 6.33 5.48 31.59
C GLU A 36 6.80 4.06 31.23
N ASP A 37 7.40 3.40 32.21
CA ASP A 37 8.41 2.37 32.11
C ASP A 37 8.01 1.08 31.35
N GLU A 38 9.02 0.45 30.73
CA GLU A 38 8.95 -0.86 30.06
C GLU A 38 8.56 -1.98 31.04
N GLU A 39 7.26 -2.24 31.20
CA GLU A 39 6.80 -3.54 31.73
C GLU A 39 6.93 -4.61 30.64
N ASP A 40 7.75 -5.63 30.91
CA ASP A 40 7.87 -6.87 30.15
C ASP A 40 6.49 -7.52 29.92
N CYS A 41 5.83 -7.15 28.83
CA CYS A 41 4.55 -7.72 28.44
C CYS A 41 4.77 -9.15 27.92
N GLU A 42 4.77 -10.14 28.81
CA GLU A 42 4.73 -11.55 28.40
C GLU A 42 3.48 -11.82 27.57
N LEU A 43 3.69 -12.15 26.30
CA LEU A 43 2.62 -12.44 25.34
C LEU A 43 1.78 -13.63 25.86
N PRO A 44 0.47 -13.44 26.14
CA PRO A 44 -0.39 -14.52 26.60
C PRO A 44 -0.31 -15.74 25.67
N GLY A 45 -0.18 -16.96 26.22
CA GLY A 45 0.07 -18.17 25.45
C GLY A 45 -0.98 -18.49 24.36
N GLU A 46 -2.18 -17.92 24.45
CA GLU A 46 -3.20 -17.97 23.41
C GLU A 46 -2.80 -17.17 22.16
N LEU A 47 -2.19 -15.98 22.33
CA LEU A 47 -1.68 -15.18 21.22
C LEU A 47 -0.52 -15.88 20.50
N ALA A 48 0.37 -16.55 21.23
CA ALA A 48 1.44 -17.34 20.62
C ALA A 48 0.89 -18.52 19.79
N ARG A 49 -0.21 -19.14 20.24
CA ARG A 49 -0.90 -20.21 19.49
C ARG A 49 -1.61 -19.69 18.24
N LEU A 50 -2.22 -18.51 18.33
CA LEU A 50 -2.90 -17.87 17.21
C LEU A 50 -1.92 -17.40 16.13
N LEU A 51 -0.77 -16.82 16.50
CA LEU A 51 0.27 -16.43 15.54
C LEU A 51 0.83 -17.63 14.76
N LYS A 52 0.98 -18.78 15.43
CA LYS A 52 1.41 -20.05 14.81
C LYS A 52 0.37 -20.62 13.83
N GLN A 53 -0.88 -20.20 13.95
CA GLN A 53 -1.96 -20.56 13.03
C GLN A 53 -2.06 -19.57 11.86
N GLU A 54 -1.81 -18.28 12.10
CA GLU A 54 -1.86 -17.21 11.09
C GLU A 54 -0.70 -17.27 10.09
N GLU A 55 0.51 -17.70 10.51
CA GLU A 55 1.65 -17.95 9.61
C GLU A 55 1.30 -18.93 8.47
N LYS A 56 0.34 -19.82 8.70
CA LYS A 56 -0.12 -20.79 7.68
C LYS A 56 -0.97 -20.17 6.57
N VAL A 57 -1.46 -18.93 6.74
CA VAL A 57 -2.52 -18.36 5.88
C VAL A 57 -1.97 -17.50 4.72
N ILE A 58 -0.67 -17.18 4.72
CA ILE A 58 -0.04 -16.38 3.65
C ILE A 58 0.81 -17.21 2.67
N GLN A 59 0.69 -18.53 2.71
CA GLN A 59 1.24 -19.36 1.64
C GLN A 59 0.35 -19.21 0.40
N PRO A 60 0.93 -19.21 -0.82
CA PRO A 60 0.15 -19.38 -2.03
C PRO A 60 -0.76 -20.58 -1.83
N HIS A 61 -2.08 -20.38 -1.89
CA HIS A 61 -3.00 -21.50 -1.77
C HIS A 61 -2.69 -22.48 -2.90
N GLU A 62 -2.26 -23.69 -2.56
CA GLU A 62 -2.07 -24.75 -3.54
C GLU A 62 -3.46 -25.23 -3.99
N GLU A 63 -3.90 -24.75 -5.15
CA GLU A 63 -5.13 -25.18 -5.78
C GLU A 63 -4.93 -26.55 -6.42
N GLN A 64 -5.83 -27.50 -6.12
CA GLN A 64 -5.79 -28.83 -6.72
C GLN A 64 -6.21 -28.75 -8.19
N ILE A 65 -5.42 -29.34 -9.09
CA ILE A 65 -5.78 -29.46 -10.50
C ILE A 65 -6.71 -30.68 -10.65
N GLU A 66 -7.95 -30.45 -11.04
CA GLU A 66 -8.90 -31.52 -11.35
C GLU A 66 -8.84 -31.87 -12.85
N VAL A 67 -8.74 -33.16 -13.17
CA VAL A 67 -8.75 -33.64 -14.56
C VAL A 67 -10.12 -34.23 -14.86
N VAL A 68 -10.84 -33.62 -15.80
CA VAL A 68 -12.16 -34.08 -16.24
C VAL A 68 -12.03 -34.68 -17.64
N ASN A 69 -12.41 -35.95 -17.81
CA ASN A 69 -12.50 -36.58 -19.13
C ASN A 69 -13.86 -36.27 -19.76
N LEU A 70 -13.88 -35.48 -20.83
CA LEU A 70 -15.06 -35.13 -21.62
C LEU A 70 -15.32 -36.10 -22.79
N GLY A 71 -14.49 -37.15 -22.92
CA GLY A 71 -14.58 -38.16 -23.96
C GLY A 71 -15.09 -39.52 -23.47
N THR A 72 -15.00 -40.54 -24.32
CA THR A 72 -15.30 -41.93 -23.95
C THR A 72 -14.03 -42.65 -23.44
N ASP A 73 -14.17 -43.84 -22.86
CA ASP A 73 -13.02 -44.62 -22.36
C ASP A 73 -12.00 -44.96 -23.47
N GLU A 74 -12.47 -45.08 -24.71
CA GLU A 74 -11.65 -45.33 -25.91
C GLU A 74 -11.02 -44.04 -26.48
N VAL A 75 -11.68 -42.88 -26.33
CA VAL A 75 -11.20 -41.58 -26.84
C VAL A 75 -11.27 -40.54 -25.73
N ARG A 76 -10.18 -40.43 -24.97
CA ARG A 76 -10.10 -39.48 -23.86
C ARG A 76 -9.95 -38.06 -24.35
N LYS A 77 -10.70 -37.14 -23.74
CA LYS A 77 -10.56 -35.69 -23.92
C LYS A 77 -10.44 -35.05 -22.55
N GLU A 78 -9.22 -34.98 -22.06
CA GLU A 78 -8.94 -34.51 -20.70
C GLU A 78 -8.83 -32.98 -20.67
N VAL A 79 -9.58 -32.36 -19.76
CA VAL A 79 -9.49 -30.94 -19.44
C VAL A 79 -9.04 -30.78 -18.00
N LYS A 80 -8.02 -29.96 -17.78
CA LYS A 80 -7.49 -29.63 -16.46
C LYS A 80 -8.16 -28.35 -15.97
N ILE A 81 -8.77 -28.38 -14.79
CA ILE A 81 -9.46 -27.23 -14.18
C ILE A 81 -8.68 -26.84 -12.92
N GLY A 82 -8.21 -25.59 -12.88
CA GLY A 82 -7.45 -24.99 -11.76
C GLY A 82 -6.81 -23.66 -12.19
N ALA A 83 -6.35 -22.82 -11.25
CA ALA A 83 -5.64 -21.58 -11.59
C ALA A 83 -4.18 -21.80 -12.02
N VAL A 84 -3.62 -22.99 -11.80
CA VAL A 84 -2.25 -23.32 -12.18
C VAL A 84 -2.16 -23.56 -13.69
N LEU A 85 -1.48 -22.66 -14.39
CA LEU A 85 -1.16 -22.80 -15.81
C LEU A 85 0.26 -23.32 -15.98
N GLU A 86 0.42 -24.28 -16.89
CA GLU A 86 1.75 -24.78 -17.27
C GLU A 86 2.57 -23.66 -17.94
N GLU A 87 3.88 -23.65 -17.74
CA GLU A 87 4.82 -22.66 -18.27
C GLU A 87 4.68 -22.50 -19.79
N SER A 88 4.60 -23.60 -20.54
CA SER A 88 4.50 -23.57 -22.01
C SER A 88 3.17 -22.97 -22.48
N VAL A 89 2.08 -23.25 -21.75
CA VAL A 89 0.76 -22.68 -22.03
C VAL A 89 0.78 -21.18 -21.74
N ARG A 90 1.30 -20.75 -20.58
CA ARG A 90 1.43 -19.34 -20.20
C ARG A 90 2.25 -18.55 -21.22
N ALA A 91 3.36 -19.11 -21.69
CA ALA A 91 4.21 -18.48 -22.71
C ALA A 91 3.52 -18.39 -24.09
N GLY A 92 2.53 -19.25 -24.35
CA GLY A 92 1.74 -19.26 -25.58
C GLY A 92 0.47 -18.39 -25.55
N LEU A 93 0.16 -17.73 -24.42
CA LEU A 93 -1.02 -16.86 -24.34
C LEU A 93 -0.79 -15.54 -25.06
N ASP A 94 -1.82 -15.06 -25.74
CA ASP A 94 -1.80 -13.73 -26.36
C ASP A 94 -1.78 -12.65 -25.28
N THR A 95 -0.67 -11.92 -25.23
CA THR A 95 -0.45 -10.80 -24.30
C THR A 95 -1.50 -9.70 -24.43
N ASP A 96 -2.15 -9.52 -25.59
CA ASP A 96 -3.19 -8.50 -25.75
C ASP A 96 -4.49 -8.85 -25.00
N ILE A 97 -4.72 -10.15 -24.75
CA ILE A 97 -5.86 -10.65 -23.99
C ILE A 97 -5.54 -10.68 -22.49
N VAL A 98 -4.33 -11.13 -22.11
CA VAL A 98 -3.98 -11.38 -20.70
C VAL A 98 -3.37 -10.18 -19.98
N VAL A 99 -2.86 -9.18 -20.71
CA VAL A 99 -2.24 -7.98 -20.11
C VAL A 99 -3.19 -6.79 -20.19
N HIS A 100 -3.57 -6.25 -19.04
CA HIS A 100 -4.32 -5.00 -18.99
C HIS A 100 -3.40 -3.79 -19.21
N LYS A 101 -3.67 -3.01 -20.24
CA LYS A 101 -2.97 -1.76 -20.55
C LYS A 101 -3.74 -0.57 -19.98
N LEU A 102 -3.16 0.15 -19.04
CA LEU A 102 -3.73 1.40 -18.50
C LEU A 102 -3.58 2.53 -19.55
N PRO A 103 -4.67 3.12 -20.06
CA PRO A 103 -4.57 4.22 -21.02
C PRO A 103 -3.98 5.47 -20.35
N LEU A 104 -2.86 5.96 -20.86
CA LEU A 104 -2.21 7.18 -20.38
C LEU A 104 -2.41 8.33 -21.36
N ARG A 105 -2.56 9.52 -20.81
CA ARG A 105 -2.57 10.77 -21.55
C ARG A 105 -1.16 11.11 -22.04
N THR A 106 -0.99 11.26 -23.35
CA THR A 106 0.32 11.52 -23.98
C THR A 106 0.89 12.91 -23.66
N ASP A 107 0.04 13.84 -23.26
CA ASP A 107 0.41 15.21 -22.88
C ASP A 107 0.84 15.34 -21.40
N CYS A 108 0.81 14.23 -20.64
CA CYS A 108 1.16 14.21 -19.22
C CYS A 108 2.55 13.58 -19.01
N PRO A 109 3.59 14.36 -18.63
CA PRO A 109 4.92 13.82 -18.39
C PRO A 109 4.98 12.99 -17.10
N PRO A 110 5.88 11.98 -17.02
CA PRO A 110 6.09 11.20 -15.81
C PRO A 110 6.64 12.05 -14.66
N VAL A 111 6.24 11.74 -13.42
CA VAL A 111 6.61 12.51 -12.22
C VAL A 111 7.51 11.69 -11.30
N LYS A 112 8.62 12.29 -10.86
CA LYS A 112 9.48 11.76 -9.78
C LYS A 112 9.11 12.46 -8.48
N GLN A 113 8.36 11.78 -7.63
CA GLN A 113 7.97 12.29 -6.33
C GLN A 113 9.18 12.36 -5.40
N LYS A 114 9.35 13.49 -4.69
CA LYS A 114 10.38 13.63 -3.66
C LYS A 114 10.07 12.69 -2.49
N LEU A 115 11.07 11.93 -2.06
CA LEU A 115 10.94 11.01 -0.93
C LEU A 115 10.49 11.75 0.35
N ARG A 116 9.47 11.21 1.02
CA ARG A 116 9.01 11.71 2.31
C ARG A 116 9.86 11.13 3.44
N ARG A 117 10.08 11.90 4.50
CA ARG A 117 10.71 11.38 5.73
C ARG A 117 9.72 10.41 6.37
N THR A 118 10.21 9.22 6.68
CA THR A 118 9.45 8.16 7.36
C THR A 118 10.09 7.90 8.72
N ARG A 119 9.27 7.68 9.75
CA ARG A 119 9.76 7.30 11.07
C ARG A 119 10.44 5.92 11.02
N PRO A 120 11.49 5.64 11.80
CA PRO A 120 12.24 4.38 11.74
C PRO A 120 11.37 3.13 11.96
N ASP A 121 10.41 3.19 12.89
CA ASP A 121 9.48 2.10 13.19
C ASP A 121 8.59 1.75 11.99
N MET A 122 8.13 2.76 11.25
CA MET A 122 7.35 2.56 10.03
C MET A 122 8.22 2.13 8.85
N ALA A 123 9.46 2.60 8.76
CA ALA A 123 10.40 2.17 7.73
C ALA A 123 10.71 0.67 7.83
N MET A 124 10.84 0.14 9.06
CA MET A 124 11.00 -1.29 9.32
C MET A 124 9.80 -2.09 8.79
N LYS A 125 8.57 -1.69 9.13
CA LYS A 125 7.35 -2.34 8.65
C LYS A 125 7.21 -2.30 7.12
N ILE A 126 7.56 -1.17 6.50
CA ILE A 126 7.56 -1.06 5.03
C ILE A 126 8.55 -2.05 4.41
N LYS A 127 9.75 -2.17 4.99
CA LYS A 127 10.77 -3.09 4.48
C LYS A 127 10.32 -4.55 4.58
N GLU A 128 9.72 -4.94 5.71
CA GLU A 128 9.16 -6.29 5.90
C GLU A 128 8.08 -6.61 4.87
N GLU A 129 7.12 -5.71 4.66
CA GLU A 129 6.04 -5.93 3.69
C GLU A 129 6.54 -5.93 2.23
N VAL A 130 7.51 -5.08 1.90
CA VAL A 130 8.17 -5.10 0.58
C VAL A 130 8.90 -6.42 0.36
N GLN A 131 9.61 -6.93 1.36
CA GLN A 131 10.29 -8.22 1.26
C GLN A 131 9.29 -9.36 1.05
N LYS A 132 8.17 -9.36 1.79
CA LYS A 132 7.10 -10.34 1.61
C LYS A 132 6.51 -10.32 0.20
N GLN A 133 6.25 -9.14 -0.36
CA GLN A 133 5.74 -9.00 -1.73
C GLN A 133 6.77 -9.36 -2.80
N TRP A 134 8.06 -9.14 -2.51
CA TRP A 134 9.16 -9.59 -3.34
C TRP A 134 9.25 -11.11 -3.40
N ASP A 135 9.25 -11.77 -2.23
CA ASP A 135 9.33 -13.24 -2.13
C ASP A 135 8.09 -13.93 -2.73
N ALA A 136 6.93 -13.28 -2.65
CA ALA A 136 5.71 -13.71 -3.32
C ALA A 136 5.72 -13.49 -4.85
N GLY A 137 6.72 -12.81 -5.41
CA GLY A 137 6.84 -12.55 -6.84
C GLY A 137 5.92 -11.44 -7.38
N PHE A 138 5.32 -10.61 -6.51
CA PHE A 138 4.50 -9.47 -6.93
C PHE A 138 5.33 -8.27 -7.38
N LEU A 139 6.56 -8.13 -6.87
CA LEU A 139 7.45 -7.02 -7.18
C LEU A 139 8.58 -7.46 -8.12
N ALA A 140 9.05 -6.52 -8.94
CA ALA A 140 10.20 -6.68 -9.81
C ALA A 140 11.06 -5.42 -9.82
N VAL A 141 12.37 -5.56 -10.02
CA VAL A 141 13.29 -4.42 -10.14
C VAL A 141 13.09 -3.75 -11.49
N THR A 142 12.98 -2.42 -11.48
CA THR A 142 12.98 -1.58 -12.68
C THR A 142 14.22 -0.69 -12.71
N ASN A 143 14.85 -0.55 -13.87
CA ASN A 143 16.08 0.21 -14.06
C ASN A 143 15.77 1.61 -14.59
N TYR A 144 16.26 2.63 -13.89
CA TYR A 144 16.17 4.05 -14.28
C TYR A 144 14.76 4.53 -14.68
N PRO A 145 13.71 4.31 -13.87
CA PRO A 145 12.37 4.75 -14.23
C PRO A 145 12.31 6.28 -14.32
N PRO A 146 11.59 6.84 -15.32
CA PRO A 146 11.39 8.28 -15.42
C PRO A 146 10.41 8.81 -14.37
N TRP A 147 9.75 7.93 -13.62
CA TRP A 147 8.81 8.23 -12.54
C TRP A 147 9.23 7.56 -11.23
N VAL A 148 8.81 8.13 -10.10
CA VAL A 148 9.00 7.56 -8.75
C VAL A 148 7.78 7.96 -7.92
N ALA A 149 7.17 7.00 -7.22
CA ALA A 149 6.08 7.24 -6.29
C ALA A 149 6.53 6.92 -4.85
N ASN A 150 6.02 7.68 -3.88
CA ASN A 150 6.31 7.41 -2.48
C ASN A 150 5.45 6.27 -1.93
N ILE A 151 6.04 5.43 -1.08
CA ILE A 151 5.33 4.41 -0.32
C ILE A 151 4.64 5.07 0.87
N VAL A 152 3.36 4.77 1.08
CA VAL A 152 2.55 5.28 2.20
C VAL A 152 1.95 4.08 2.94
N PRO A 153 2.41 3.77 4.17
CA PRO A 153 1.82 2.70 4.96
C PRO A 153 0.45 3.13 5.47
N VAL A 154 -0.56 2.27 5.31
CA VAL A 154 -1.92 2.50 5.79
C VAL A 154 -2.31 1.38 6.74
N PRO A 155 -2.48 1.65 8.06
CA PRO A 155 -2.95 0.66 9.01
C PRO A 155 -4.38 0.21 8.68
N LYS A 156 -4.63 -1.11 8.65
CA LYS A 156 -5.99 -1.63 8.47
C LYS A 156 -6.74 -1.66 9.82
N LYS A 157 -8.04 -1.35 9.80
CA LYS A 157 -8.91 -1.37 10.98
C LYS A 157 -9.37 -2.82 11.22
N MET A 158 -9.08 -3.35 12.40
CA MET A 158 -8.99 -4.79 12.77
C MET A 158 -7.67 -5.45 12.36
N GLY A 159 -6.72 -5.44 13.31
CA GLY A 159 -5.77 -6.54 13.54
C GLY A 159 -4.69 -6.79 12.50
N LYS A 160 -3.93 -5.74 12.15
CA LYS A 160 -2.71 -5.70 11.32
C LYS A 160 -2.92 -5.38 9.83
#